data_AF-A0AAU8ZK89-F1
#
_entry.id   AF-A0AAU8ZK89-F1
#
_cell.length_a   1.000
_cell.length_b   1.000
_cell.length_c   1.000
_cell.angle_alpha   90.00
_cell.angle_beta   90.00
_cell.angle_gamma   90.00
#
_symmetry.space_group_name_H-M   'P 1'
#
loop_
_entity.id
_entity.type
_entity.pdbx_description
1 polymer ?
#
loop_
_entity_poly.entity_id
_entity_poly.type
_entity_poly.pdbx_seq_one_letter_code
_entity_poly.pdbx_strand_id
1 'polypeptide(L)' 'MSQQTIPLDVAAYKDRQVTSLYSVILEQALKECSPDLFDLISIASDIHSDISQSLTHKAGDDK' A
#
# COMPACT_ATOMS: atom_id res chain seq x y z
N MET A 1 18.07 1.10 -18.65
CA MET A 1 17.27 0.41 -17.61
C MET A 1 15.92 0.08 -18.22
N SER A 2 15.71 -1.14 -18.70
CA SER A 2 14.38 -1.59 -19.13
C SER A 2 13.48 -1.68 -17.90
N GLN A 3 12.47 -0.81 -17.77
CA GLN A 3 11.44 -0.96 -16.76
C GLN A 3 10.68 -2.26 -17.03
N GLN A 4 10.94 -3.28 -16.22
CA GLN A 4 10.07 -4.46 -16.19
C GLN A 4 8.79 -4.06 -15.47
N THR A 5 7.73 -3.91 -16.24
CA THR A 5 6.38 -3.75 -15.71
C THR A 5 5.99 -5.06 -15.03
N ILE A 6 5.57 -4.96 -13.77
CA ILE A 6 5.00 -6.11 -13.07
C ILE A 6 3.61 -6.42 -13.64
N PRO A 7 3.26 -7.70 -13.85
CA PRO A 7 1.91 -8.09 -14.23
C PRO A 7 0.86 -7.55 -13.24
N LEU A 8 -0.34 -7.21 -13.72
CA LEU A 8 -1.36 -6.54 -12.91
C LEU A 8 -1.86 -7.41 -11.74
N ASP A 9 -1.99 -8.72 -11.95
CA ASP A 9 -2.31 -9.71 -10.92
C ASP A 9 -1.23 -9.79 -9.85
N VAL A 10 0.05 -9.76 -10.26
CA VAL A 10 1.20 -9.72 -9.35
C VAL A 10 1.24 -8.40 -8.58
N ALA A 11 0.92 -7.29 -9.23
CA ALA A 11 0.82 -5.97 -8.60
C ALA A 11 -0.30 -5.96 -7.55
N ALA A 12 -1.50 -6.44 -7.89
CA ALA A 12 -2.63 -6.53 -6.97
C ALA A 12 -2.36 -7.47 -5.78
N TYR A 13 -1.66 -8.59 -6.01
CA TYR A 13 -1.26 -9.49 -4.94
C TYR A 13 -0.23 -8.85 -3.99
N LYS A 14 0.81 -8.21 -4.55
CA LYS A 14 1.83 -7.50 -3.76
C LYS A 14 1.23 -6.32 -2.99
N ASP A 15 0.30 -5.61 -3.62
CA ASP A 15 -0.42 -4.53 -2.99
C ASP A 15 -1.18 -5.01 -1.75
N ARG A 16 -1.95 -6.11 -1.84
CA ARG A 16 -2.58 -6.73 -0.67
C ARG A 16 -1.58 -7.14 0.41
N GLN A 17 -0.44 -7.72 0.03
CA GLN A 17 0.61 -8.07 0.99
C GLN A 17 1.15 -6.84 1.72
N VAL A 18 1.43 -5.76 0.99
CA VAL A 18 1.94 -4.51 1.55
C VAL A 18 0.91 -3.86 2.46
N THR A 19 -0.37 -3.83 2.06
CA THR A 19 -1.47 -3.34 2.91
C THR A 19 -1.52 -4.10 4.23
N SER A 20 -1.46 -5.44 4.20
CA SER A 20 -1.45 -6.25 5.43
C SER A 20 -0.22 -6.00 6.31
N LEU A 21 0.94 -5.77 5.70
CA LEU A 21 2.18 -5.47 6.41
C LEU A 21 2.13 -4.08 7.07
N TYR A 22 1.58 -3.08 6.37
CA TYR A 22 1.41 -1.72 6.89
C TYR A 22 0.51 -1.69 8.12
N SER A 23 -0.58 -2.46 8.16
CA SER A 23 -1.44 -2.56 9.34
C SER A 23 -0.65 -3.02 10.57
N VAL A 24 0.20 -4.05 10.43
CA VAL A 24 1.05 -4.55 11.53
C VAL A 24 2.10 -3.51 11.94
N ILE A 25 2.72 -2.83 10.97
CA ILE A 25 3.69 -1.77 11.24
C ILE A 25 3.03 -0.62 12.01
N LEU A 26 1.83 -0.19 11.63
CA LEU A 26 1.09 0.86 12.32
C LEU A 26 0.74 0.47 13.76
N GLU A 27 0.27 -0.76 13.98
CA GLU A 27 -0.03 -1.27 15.32
C GLU A 27 1.20 -1.30 16.24
N GLN A 28 2.38 -1.62 15.68
CA GLN A 28 3.63 -1.61 16.43
C GLN A 28 4.15 -0.18 16.63
N ALA A 29 4.06 0.67 15.61
CA ALA A 29 4.50 2.05 15.64
C ALA A 29 3.76 2.89 16.69
N LEU A 30 2.46 2.64 16.90
CA LEU A 30 1.68 3.26 17.99
C LEU A 30 2.32 3.09 19.37
N LYS A 31 3.08 2.02 19.59
CA LYS A 31 3.69 1.68 20.90
C LYS A 31 5.16 2.06 20.98
N GLU A 32 5.88 2.07 19.86
CA GLU A 32 7.33 2.17 19.83
C GLU A 32 7.87 3.45 19.16
N CYS A 33 7.05 4.16 18.38
CA CYS A 33 7.48 5.33 17.62
C CYS A 33 7.15 6.65 18.33
N SER A 34 7.90 7.70 18.00
CA SER A 34 7.49 9.07 18.33
C SER A 34 6.20 9.43 17.58
N PRO A 35 5.39 10.38 18.11
CA PRO A 35 4.17 10.84 17.45
C PRO A 35 4.42 11.28 15.99
N ASP A 36 5.48 12.05 15.75
CA ASP A 36 5.83 12.53 14.41
C ASP A 36 6.10 11.37 13.42
N LEU A 37 6.78 10.30 13.88
CA LEU A 37 7.07 9.14 13.03
C LEU A 37 5.80 8.33 12.77
N PHE A 38 4.93 8.20 13.77
CA PHE A 38 3.63 7.56 13.61
C PHE A 38 2.74 8.30 12.59
N ASP A 39 2.71 9.63 12.64
CA ASP A 39 1.96 10.46 11.69
C ASP A 39 2.48 10.28 10.26
N LEU A 40 3.81 10.23 10.08
CA LEU A 40 4.42 9.99 8.77
C LEU A 40 4.09 8.60 8.20
N ILE A 41 4.08 7.56 9.04
CA ILE A 41 3.71 6.19 8.62
C ILE A 41 2.23 6.16 8.23
N SER A 42 1.37 6.86 8.97
CA SER A 42 -0.07 6.95 8.69
C SER A 42 -0.32 7.59 7.32
N ILE A 43 0.33 8.73 7.04
CA ILE A 43 0.25 9.42 5.74
C ILE A 43 0.71 8.50 4.60
N ALA A 44 1.81 7.77 4.78
CA ALA A 44 2.30 6.84 3.77
C ALA A 44 1.31 5.69 3.50
N SER A 45 0.63 5.21 4.54
CA SER A 45 -0.40 4.16 4.43
C SER A 45 -1.64 4.65 3.69
N ASP A 46 -2.08 5.89 3.92
CA ASP A 46 -3.23 6.48 3.22
C ASP A 46 -2.95 6.60 1.72
N ILE A 47 -1.77 7.11 1.34
CA ILE A 47 -1.33 7.20 -0.06
C ILE A 47 -1.29 5.82 -0.73
N HIS A 48 -0.76 4.81 -0.01
CA HIS A 48 -0.74 3.43 -0.50
C HIS A 48 -2.16 2.92 -0.79
N SER A 49 -3.10 3.17 0.13
CA SER A 49 -4.50 2.75 -0.01
C SER A 49 -5.19 3.43 -1.20
N ASP A 50 -4.96 4.73 -1.42
CA ASP A 50 -5.53 5.47 -2.56
C ASP A 50 -5.04 4.92 -3.90
N ILE A 51 -3.74 4.60 -3.98
CA ILE A 51 -3.12 4.01 -5.18
C ILE A 51 -3.67 2.61 -5.41
N SER A 52 -3.70 1.77 -4.38
CA SER A 52 -4.28 0.41 -4.40
C SER A 52 -5.70 0.40 -4.94
N GLN A 53 -6.56 1.26 -4.39
CA GLN A 53 -7.96 1.36 -4.76
C GLN A 53 -8.10 1.80 -6.21
N SER A 54 -7.33 2.79 -6.64
CA SER A 54 -7.32 3.30 -8.01
C SER A 54 -6.88 2.25 -9.04
N LEU A 55 -5.88 1.43 -8.69
CA LEU A 55 -5.40 0.33 -9.54
C LEU A 55 -6.45 -0.79 -9.64
N THR A 56 -7.14 -1.10 -8.53
CA THR A 56 -8.21 -2.09 -8.50
C THR A 56 -9.43 -1.65 -9.31
N HIS A 57 -9.79 -0.35 -9.25
CA HIS A 57 -10.93 0.19 -10.00
C HIS A 57 -10.74 0.13 -11.52
N LYS A 58 -9.48 0.20 -11.99
CA LYS A 58 -9.15 0.13 -13.42
C LYS A 58 -9.20 -1.28 -14.00
N ALA A 59 -9.04 -2.31 -13.17
CA ALA A 59 -9.07 -3.72 -13.59
C ALA A 59 -10.50 -4.28 -13.80
N GLY A 60 -11.54 -3.52 -13.42
CA GLY A 60 -12.94 -3.94 -13.51
C GLY A 60 -13.73 -3.39 -14.70
N ASP A 61 -13.13 -2.50 -15.50
CA ASP A 61 -13.81 -1.77 -16.59
C ASP A 61 -13.47 -2.28 -18.01
N ASP A 62 -12.71 -3.39 -18.10
CA ASP A 62 -12.50 -4.14 -19.35
C ASP A 62 -13.64 -5.16 -19.54
N LYS A 63 -14.86 -4.69 -19.83
CA LYS A 63 -15.98 -5.53 -20.30
C LYS A 63 -16.55 -5.03 -21.62
#